data_AF-A0A3P7I2T0-F1
#
_entry.id   AF-A0A3P7I2T0-F1
#
_cell.length_a   1.000
_cell.length_b   1.000
_cell.length_c   1.000
_cell.angle_alpha   90.00
_cell.angle_beta   90.00
_cell.angle_gamma   90.00
#
_symmetry.space_group_name_H-M   'P 1'
#
loop_
_entity.id
_entity.type
_entity.pdbx_description
1 polymer ?
#
loop_
_entity_poly.entity_id
_entity_poly.type
_entity_poly.pdbx_seq_one_letter_code
_entity_poly.pdbx_strand_id
1 'polypeptide(L)'
;MKIAKKLINFRCVECEKGWSGEQCEQIECKRGESDQEKQKCICPKPYSGQHCESLTTADVYSYYNHMAFSLGPLGVITIIPMLIALYGCEYMARKRKIRRVESMLGDQHINVNRRVVSDLLEPKTV
;
A
#
# COMPACT_ATOMS: atom_id res chain seq x y z
N MET A 1 -5.84 8.95 26.38
CA MET A 1 -6.21 8.91 24.95
C MET A 1 -7.65 9.41 24.86
N LYS A 2 -7.93 10.47 24.09
CA LYS A 2 -9.29 11.05 23.99
C LYS A 2 -9.93 10.58 22.68
N ILE A 3 -10.81 9.59 22.76
CA ILE A 3 -11.42 8.93 21.60
C ILE A 3 -12.69 9.67 21.12
N ALA A 4 -13.28 10.48 22.01
CA ALA A 4 -14.40 11.35 21.71
C ALA A 4 -13.92 12.72 21.26
N LYS A 5 -14.38 13.18 20.09
CA LYS A 5 -14.12 14.54 19.60
C LYS A 5 -15.13 15.55 20.10
N LYS A 6 -16.40 15.14 20.21
CA LYS A 6 -17.50 16.02 20.65
C LYS A 6 -18.47 15.29 21.57
N LEU A 7 -18.69 15.86 22.75
CA LEU A 7 -19.70 15.39 23.70
C LEU A 7 -20.86 16.38 23.81
N ILE A 8 -22.09 15.86 23.78
CA ILE A 8 -23.32 16.61 24.04
C ILE A 8 -24.19 15.75 24.96
N ASN A 9 -24.66 16.30 26.09
CA ASN A 9 -25.52 15.60 27.04
C ASN A 9 -25.01 14.18 27.43
N PHE A 10 -23.72 14.07 27.77
CA PHE A 10 -23.04 12.81 28.12
C PHE A 10 -23.04 11.72 27.03
N ARG A 11 -23.30 12.08 25.77
CA ARG A 11 -23.13 11.19 24.62
C ARG A 11 -22.06 11.71 23.67
N CYS A 12 -21.31 10.78 23.07
CA CYS A 12 -20.37 11.11 22.02
C CYS A 12 -21.13 11.30 20.70
N VAL A 13 -21.08 12.51 20.17
CA VAL A 13 -21.72 12.86 18.89
C VAL A 13 -20.75 12.68 17.72
N GLU A 14 -19.45 12.81 18.00
CA GLU A 14 -18.41 12.60 17.00
C GLU A 14 -17.24 11.85 17.63
N CYS A 15 -16.88 10.73 17.00
CA CYS A 15 -15.75 9.90 17.39
C CYS A 15 -14.49 10.25 16.59
N GLU A 16 -13.34 9.93 17.16
CA GLU A 16 -12.08 9.91 16.44
C GLU A 16 -12.12 8.88 15.30
N LYS A 17 -11.31 9.10 14.25
CA LYS A 17 -11.28 8.20 13.10
C LYS A 17 -10.87 6.80 13.56
N GLY A 18 -11.63 5.77 13.16
CA GLY A 18 -11.39 4.39 13.56
C GLY A 18 -12.07 3.98 14.87
N TRP A 19 -12.99 4.79 15.39
CA TRP A 19 -13.77 4.47 16.58
C TRP A 19 -15.27 4.75 16.35
N SER A 20 -16.11 3.94 16.98
CA SER A 20 -17.56 3.96 16.84
C SER A 20 -18.24 3.56 18.17
N GLY A 21 -19.57 3.58 18.22
CA GLY A 21 -20.35 3.35 19.45
C GLY A 21 -20.91 4.63 20.06
N GLU A 22 -21.85 4.52 21.01
CA GLU A 22 -22.50 5.68 21.63
C GLU A 22 -21.53 6.56 22.44
N GLN A 23 -20.44 5.95 22.91
CA GLN A 23 -19.38 6.55 23.70
C GLN A 23 -18.01 6.40 23.03
N CYS A 24 -17.99 6.12 21.72
CA CYS A 24 -16.77 5.82 20.96
C CYS A 24 -15.94 4.68 21.56
N GLU A 25 -16.63 3.69 22.13
CA GLU A 25 -16.06 2.57 22.87
C GLU A 25 -15.73 1.36 21.99
N GLN A 26 -16.07 1.38 20.70
CA GLN A 26 -15.85 0.27 19.78
C GLN A 26 -14.78 0.65 18.76
N ILE A 27 -13.69 -0.11 18.74
CA ILE A 27 -12.66 0.03 17.71
C ILE A 27 -13.18 -0.43 16.34
N GLU A 28 -12.99 0.40 15.33
CA GLU A 28 -13.32 0.07 13.94
C GLU A 28 -12.05 -0.38 13.20
N CYS A 29 -12.09 -1.58 12.62
CA CYS A 29 -10.97 -2.18 11.90
C CYS A 29 -11.18 -2.02 10.39
N LYS A 30 -10.18 -1.49 9.66
CA LYS A 30 -10.27 -1.33 8.20
C LYS A 30 -10.22 -2.66 7.44
N ARG A 31 -9.44 -3.62 7.95
CA ARG A 31 -9.34 -4.99 7.44
C ARG A 31 -9.23 -5.93 8.64
N GLY A 32 -10.05 -6.97 8.70
CA GLY A 32 -10.05 -7.91 9.82
C GLY A 32 -11.18 -7.67 10.81
N GLU A 33 -10.99 -8.20 12.02
CA GLU A 33 -12.05 -8.34 13.01
C GLU A 33 -11.72 -7.58 14.30
N SER A 34 -12.73 -7.04 14.97
CA SER A 34 -12.58 -6.37 16.26
C SER A 34 -12.64 -7.39 17.40
N ASP A 35 -11.60 -7.45 18.23
CA ASP A 35 -11.62 -8.13 19.52
C ASP A 35 -12.29 -7.20 20.55
N GLN A 36 -13.55 -7.50 20.87
CA GLN A 36 -14.35 -6.66 21.78
C GLN A 36 -13.87 -6.71 23.23
N GLU A 37 -13.19 -7.77 23.65
CA GLU A 37 -12.66 -7.88 25.02
C GLU A 37 -11.41 -7.01 25.20
N LYS A 38 -10.57 -6.93 24.17
CA LYS A 38 -9.27 -6.26 24.24
C LYS A 38 -9.23 -4.89 23.58
N GLN A 39 -10.32 -4.45 22.95
CA GLN A 39 -10.42 -3.18 22.22
C GLN A 39 -9.30 -3.04 21.18
N LYS A 40 -9.05 -4.13 20.44
CA LYS A 40 -7.98 -4.22 19.44
C LYS A 40 -8.48 -4.89 18.18
N CYS A 41 -7.90 -4.50 17.06
CA CYS A 41 -8.14 -5.18 15.79
C CYS A 41 -7.23 -6.40 15.65
N ILE A 42 -7.82 -7.53 15.26
CA ILE A 42 -7.13 -8.74 14.83
C ILE A 42 -6.90 -8.61 13.32
N CYS A 43 -5.68 -8.20 12.96
CA CYS A 43 -5.33 -7.96 11.56
C CYS A 43 -4.97 -9.26 10.85
N PRO A 44 -5.62 -9.59 9.70
CA PRO A 44 -5.16 -10.66 8.85
C PRO A 44 -3.81 -10.26 8.23
N LYS A 45 -2.83 -11.17 8.23
CA LYS A 45 -1.57 -10.92 7.52
C LYS A 45 -1.86 -10.69 6.02
N PRO A 46 -1.14 -9.78 5.34
CA PRO A 46 0.02 -9.00 5.80
C PRO A 46 -0.31 -7.62 6.41
N TYR A 47 -1.57 -7.35 6.77
CA TYR A 47 -1.97 -6.05 7.32
C TYR A 47 -1.53 -5.87 8.76
N SER A 48 -1.23 -4.63 9.13
CA SER A 48 -0.76 -4.22 10.46
C SER A 48 -1.33 -2.85 10.85
N GLY A 49 -0.98 -2.36 12.04
CA GLY A 49 -1.50 -1.09 12.58
C GLY A 49 -2.63 -1.28 13.59
N GLN A 50 -3.01 -0.21 14.27
CA GLN A 50 -4.02 -0.25 15.33
C GLN A 50 -5.42 -0.60 14.79
N HIS A 51 -5.72 -0.15 13.57
CA HIS A 51 -6.97 -0.38 12.86
C HIS A 51 -6.76 -1.24 11.59
N CYS A 52 -5.65 -1.97 11.49
CA CYS A 52 -5.28 -2.78 10.33
C CYS A 52 -5.20 -2.00 9.00
N GLU A 53 -4.84 -0.73 9.09
CA GLU A 53 -4.73 0.20 7.98
C GLU A 53 -3.35 0.15 7.30
N SER A 54 -2.31 -0.24 8.06
CA SER A 54 -0.94 -0.29 7.60
C SER A 54 -0.71 -1.53 6.73
N LEU A 55 0.02 -1.32 5.63
CA LEU A 55 0.49 -2.36 4.76
C LEU A 55 1.87 -1.95 4.27
N THR A 56 2.91 -2.57 4.82
CA THR A 56 4.29 -2.27 4.43
C THR A 56 4.78 -3.28 3.42
N THR A 57 5.70 -2.86 2.53
CA THR A 57 6.33 -3.77 1.56
C THR A 57 7.09 -4.89 2.26
N ALA A 58 7.71 -4.62 3.40
CA ALA A 58 8.40 -5.60 4.22
C ALA A 58 7.45 -6.69 4.74
N ASP A 59 6.29 -6.31 5.26
CA ASP A 59 5.28 -7.25 5.76
C ASP A 59 4.73 -8.14 4.63
N VAL A 60 4.47 -7.53 3.47
CA VAL A 60 4.03 -8.26 2.26
C VAL A 60 5.09 -9.26 1.81
N TYR A 61 6.36 -8.83 1.67
CA TYR A 61 7.44 -9.72 1.26
C TYR A 61 7.67 -10.84 2.26
N SER A 62 7.68 -10.54 3.57
CA SER A 62 7.83 -11.54 4.61
C SER A 62 6.71 -12.58 4.56
N TYR A 63 5.46 -12.15 4.40
CA TYR A 63 4.29 -13.03 4.32
C TYR A 63 4.37 -13.98 3.12
N TYR A 64 4.60 -13.45 1.91
CA TYR A 64 4.67 -14.29 0.71
C TYR A 64 5.92 -15.18 0.70
N ASN A 65 7.05 -14.72 1.22
CA ASN A 65 8.27 -15.53 1.31
C ASN A 65 8.07 -16.72 2.26
N HIS A 66 7.47 -16.49 3.44
CA HIS A 66 7.12 -17.56 4.36
C HIS A 66 6.07 -18.52 3.77
N MET A 67 5.06 -17.98 3.07
CA MET A 67 4.04 -18.78 2.38
C MET A 67 4.66 -19.66 1.30
N ALA A 68 5.56 -19.10 0.48
CA ALA A 68 6.25 -19.84 -0.57
C ALA A 68 7.11 -20.97 0.00
N PHE A 69 7.83 -20.72 1.10
CA PHE A 69 8.60 -21.76 1.78
C PHE A 69 7.71 -22.88 2.33
N SER A 70 6.56 -22.52 2.93
CA SER A 70 5.62 -23.50 3.49
C SER A 70 4.97 -24.41 2.45
N LEU A 71 4.84 -23.97 1.20
CA LEU A 71 4.20 -24.71 0.10
C LEU A 71 5.19 -25.52 -0.75
N GLY A 72 6.50 -25.44 -0.46
CA GLY A 72 7.53 -26.15 -1.20
C GLY A 72 7.61 -25.74 -2.68
N PRO A 73 7.76 -26.68 -3.64
CA PRO A 73 7.91 -26.36 -5.07
C PRO A 73 6.74 -25.56 -5.67
N LEU A 74 5.52 -25.74 -5.14
CA LEU A 74 4.33 -24.98 -5.55
C LEU A 74 4.36 -23.53 -5.07
N GLY A 75 5.22 -23.20 -4.10
CA GLY A 75 5.43 -21.85 -3.60
C GLY A 75 5.93 -20.87 -4.67
N VAL A 76 6.56 -21.34 -5.74
CA VAL A 76 6.99 -20.48 -6.86
C VAL A 76 5.79 -19.85 -7.57
N ILE A 77 4.66 -20.57 -7.66
CA ILE A 77 3.45 -20.09 -8.34
C ILE A 77 2.85 -18.88 -7.59
N THR A 78 2.94 -18.85 -6.26
CA THR A 78 2.39 -17.76 -5.45
C THR A 78 3.21 -16.47 -5.55
N ILE A 79 4.46 -16.55 -6.01
CA ILE A 79 5.35 -15.40 -6.23
C ILE A 79 5.06 -14.71 -7.58
N ILE A 80 4.50 -15.43 -8.56
CA ILE A 80 4.24 -14.90 -9.91
C ILE A 80 3.39 -13.61 -9.89
N PRO A 81 2.25 -13.53 -9.17
CA PRO A 81 1.47 -12.30 -9.10
C PRO A 81 2.25 -11.10 -8.54
N MET A 82 3.14 -11.34 -7.57
CA MET A 82 4.01 -10.29 -7.02
C MET A 82 5.00 -9.79 -8.07
N LEU A 83 5.65 -10.69 -8.82
CA LEU A 83 6.58 -10.31 -9.89
C LEU A 83 5.89 -9.50 -10.98
N ILE A 84 4.67 -9.88 -11.37
CA ILE A 84 3.87 -9.12 -12.35
C ILE A 84 3.56 -7.72 -11.82
N ALA A 85 3.16 -7.60 -10.55
CA ALA A 85 2.89 -6.31 -9.94
C ALA A 85 4.15 -5.43 -9.87
N LEU A 86 5.29 -6.00 -9.51
CA LEU A 86 6.58 -5.29 -9.48
C LEU A 86 6.98 -4.79 -10.86
N TYR A 87 6.92 -5.67 -11.87
CA TYR A 87 7.20 -5.31 -13.25
C TYR A 87 6.26 -4.20 -13.75
N GLY A 88 4.96 -4.29 -13.44
CA GLY A 88 3.98 -3.26 -13.77
C GLY A 88 4.29 -1.90 -13.11
N CYS A 89 4.69 -1.91 -11.84
CA CYS A 89 5.10 -0.71 -11.11
C CYS A 89 6.34 -0.07 -11.73
N GLU A 90 7.38 -0.84 -12.04
CA GLU A 90 8.60 -0.36 -12.68
C GLU A 90 8.32 0.18 -14.08
N TYR A 91 7.52 -0.53 -14.87
CA TYR A 91 7.10 -0.10 -16.19
C TYR A 91 6.38 1.26 -16.14
N MET A 92 5.41 1.41 -15.23
CA MET A 92 4.68 2.66 -15.04
C MET A 92 5.58 3.79 -14.52
N ALA A 93 6.55 3.49 -13.64
CA ALA A 93 7.54 4.46 -13.18
C ALA A 93 8.45 4.93 -14.32
N ARG A 94 8.95 4.01 -15.15
CA ARG A 94 9.76 4.32 -16.34
C ARG A 94 8.98 5.18 -17.33
N LYS A 95 7.72 4.83 -17.61
CA LYS A 95 6.83 5.60 -18.47
C LYS A 95 6.61 7.03 -17.97
N ARG A 96 6.45 7.22 -16.65
CA ARG A 96 6.36 8.56 -16.03
C ARG A 96 7.67 9.34 -16.15
N LYS A 97 8.82 8.68 -15.98
CA LYS A 97 10.14 9.29 -16.16
C LYS A 97 10.32 9.82 -17.59
N ILE A 98 10.02 9.00 -18.60
CA ILE A 98 10.12 9.39 -20.03
C ILE A 98 9.25 10.60 -20.32
N ARG A 99 7.97 10.60 -19.88
CA ARG A 99 7.05 11.73 -20.10
C ARG A 99 7.58 13.04 -19.50
N ARG A 100 8.19 13.00 -18.31
CA ARG A 100 8.78 14.19 -17.68
C ARG A 100 9.99 14.72 -18.45
N VAL A 101 10.81 13.83 -19.00
CA VAL A 101 11.98 14.23 -19.80
C VAL A 101 11.51 14.80 -21.15
N GLU A 102 10.56 14.13 -21.80
CA GLU A 102 9.96 14.58 -23.07
C GLU A 102 9.36 15.99 -22.96
N SER A 103 8.62 16.29 -21.88
CA SER A 103 8.07 17.65 -21.67
C SER A 103 9.17 18.70 -21.48
N MET A 104 10.23 18.39 -20.73
CA MET A 104 11.34 19.33 -20.49
C MET A 104 12.13 19.64 -21.76
N LEU A 105 12.29 18.67 -22.66
CA LEU A 105 13.00 18.89 -23.93
C LEU A 105 12.08 19.56 -24.99
N GLY A 106 10.77 19.35 -24.92
CA GLY A 106 9.80 20.03 -25.77
C GLY A 106 9.75 21.54 -25.51
N ASP A 107 9.85 21.95 -24.25
CA ASP A 107 9.95 23.36 -23.85
C ASP A 107 11.22 24.05 -24.40
N GLN A 108 12.25 23.28 -24.75
CA GLN A 108 13.50 23.77 -25.34
C GLN A 108 13.47 23.86 -26.88
N HIS A 109 12.28 23.72 -27.52
CA HIS A 109 12.11 23.71 -28.98
C HIS A 109 12.91 22.64 -29.75
N ILE A 110 13.36 21.58 -29.07
CA ILE A 110 14.04 20.45 -29.70
C ILE A 110 12.96 19.49 -30.23
N ASN A 111 13.08 19.00 -31.47
CA ASN A 111 12.15 18.00 -32.02
C ASN A 111 12.45 16.62 -31.39
N VAL A 112 11.74 16.29 -30.31
CA VAL A 112 12.03 15.10 -29.49
C VAL A 112 11.29 13.87 -30.02
N ASN A 113 12.06 12.88 -30.47
CA ASN A 113 11.53 11.54 -30.73
C ASN A 113 11.52 10.72 -29.44
N ARG A 114 10.33 10.35 -28.97
CA ARG A 114 10.11 9.54 -27.78
C ARG A 114 10.91 8.23 -27.74
N ARG A 115 11.21 7.66 -28.91
CA ARG A 115 11.99 6.41 -29.05
C ARG A 115 13.47 6.61 -28.70
N VAL A 116 14.03 7.76 -29.03
CA VAL A 116 15.42 8.10 -28.67
C VAL A 116 15.54 8.39 -27.17
N VAL A 117 14.52 9.05 -26.61
CA VAL A 117 14.47 9.31 -25.16
C VAL A 117 14.33 8.01 -24.37
N SER A 118 13.57 7.03 -24.86
CA SER A 118 13.53 5.71 -24.22
C SER A 118 14.90 5.03 -24.25
N ASP A 119 15.57 4.97 -25.41
CA ASP A 119 16.85 4.28 -25.59
C ASP A 119 17.97 4.89 -24.73
N LEU A 120 17.99 6.22 -24.57
CA LEU A 120 18.94 6.91 -23.69
C LEU A 120 18.70 6.67 -22.20
N LEU A 121 17.46 6.35 -21.83
CA LEU A 121 17.05 6.14 -20.44
C LEU A 121 17.03 4.66 -20.04
N GLU A 122 17.27 3.74 -20.98
CA GLU A 122 17.45 2.33 -20.65
C GLU A 122 18.82 2.13 -19.98
N PRO A 123 18.87 1.43 -18.83
CA PRO A 123 20.16 1.06 -18.25
C PRO A 123 20.88 0.13 -19.23
N LYS A 124 22.10 0.49 -19.64
CA LYS A 124 22.99 -0.47 -20.29
C LYS A 124 23.29 -1.58 -19.28
N THR A 125 22.68 -2.74 -19.46
CA THR A 125 23.14 -3.97 -18.82
C THR A 125 24.53 -4.26 -19.39
N VAL A 126 25.56 -3.98 -18.58
CA VAL A 126 26.94 -4.44 -18.82
C VAL A 126 27.03 -5.90 -18.41
#